data_AF-A0A392M8P3-F1
#
_entry.id   AF-A0A392M8P3-F1
#
_cell.length_a   1.000
_cell.length_b   1.000
_cell.length_c   1.000
_cell.angle_alpha   90.00
_cell.angle_beta   90.00
_cell.angle_gamma   90.00
#
_symmetry.space_group_name_H-M   'P 1'
#
loop_
_entity.id
_entity.type
_entity.pdbx_description
1 polymer ?
#
loop_
_entity_poly.entity_id
_entity_poly.type
_entity_poly.pdbx_seq_one_letter_code
_entity_poly.pdbx_strand_id
1 'polypeptide(L)'
;MAAMFLNCRIGVAPFKYLGLPVGDNPRLMATWKPMLDIIRRRVGSWGNKYLSFGGRIVMVNAVLNAIPIFYLSFLKMSVKVWREVVKIQRKFLWGGLSNRTKISWVKWDDVCKPK
;
A
#
# COMPACT_ATOMS: atom_id res chain seq x y z
N MET A 1 -0.04 32.89 -18.96
CA MET A 1 0.30 34.28 -18.55
C MET A 1 0.86 34.36 -17.13
N ALA A 2 0.23 33.81 -16.09
CA ALA A 2 0.74 33.92 -14.71
C ALA A 2 2.17 33.36 -14.49
N ALA A 3 2.51 32.20 -15.06
CA ALA A 3 3.84 31.61 -14.90
C ALA A 3 4.97 32.46 -15.50
N MET A 4 4.73 33.11 -16.65
CA MET A 4 5.69 34.03 -17.26
C MET A 4 5.82 35.33 -16.46
N PHE A 5 4.70 35.84 -15.93
CA PHE A 5 4.71 37.04 -15.08
C PHE A 5 5.50 36.82 -13.77
N LEU A 6 5.34 35.66 -13.14
CA LEU A 6 6.05 35.29 -11.91
C LEU A 6 7.44 34.69 -12.14
N ASN A 7 7.90 34.62 -13.40
CA ASN A 7 9.16 33.97 -13.80
C ASN A 7 9.30 32.51 -13.29
N CYS A 8 8.18 31.78 -13.22
CA CYS A 8 8.13 30.39 -12.77
C CYS A 8 8.29 29.40 -13.92
N ARG A 9 9.02 28.31 -13.69
CA ARG A 9 9.10 27.18 -14.64
C ARG A 9 7.77 26.42 -14.67
N ILE A 10 7.30 26.09 -15.88
CA ILE A 10 6.10 25.27 -16.08
C ILE A 10 6.48 23.79 -15.92
N GLY A 11 5.83 23.11 -14.99
CA GLY A 11 5.98 21.66 -14.79
C GLY A 11 5.22 20.86 -15.84
N VAL A 12 5.71 19.65 -16.15
CA VAL A 12 5.07 18.71 -17.08
C VAL A 12 4.61 17.47 -16.31
N ALA A 13 3.39 17.03 -16.59
CA ALA A 13 2.85 15.77 -16.07
C ALA A 13 3.18 14.59 -17.00
N PRO A 14 3.36 13.36 -16.48
CA PRO A 14 3.21 12.96 -15.07
C PRO A 14 4.48 13.22 -14.23
N PHE A 15 4.29 13.63 -12.97
CA PHE A 15 5.39 13.80 -12.00
C PHE A 15 5.00 13.24 -10.62
N LYS A 16 5.98 13.11 -9.71
CA LYS A 16 5.73 12.64 -8.34
C LYS A 16 5.68 13.79 -7.36
N TYR A 17 4.62 13.84 -6.55
CA TYR A 17 4.46 14.81 -5.47
C TYR A 17 4.08 14.08 -4.19
N LEU A 18 4.88 14.23 -3.13
CA LEU A 18 4.68 13.52 -1.84
C LEU A 18 4.50 11.99 -2.00
N GLY A 19 5.14 11.40 -3.01
CA GLY A 19 5.02 9.98 -3.35
C GLY A 19 3.80 9.61 -4.21
N LEU A 20 2.88 10.54 -4.46
CA LEU A 20 1.73 10.35 -5.35
C LEU A 20 2.12 10.63 -6.81
N PRO A 21 1.70 9.78 -7.76
CA PRO A 21 1.86 10.04 -9.19
C PRO A 21 0.77 11.01 -9.67
N VAL A 22 1.15 12.28 -9.88
CA VAL A 22 0.26 13.34 -10.34
C VAL A 22 0.17 13.32 -11.86
N GLY A 23 -1.06 13.32 -12.39
CA GLY A 23 -1.34 13.27 -13.83
C GLY A 23 -1.18 11.89 -14.47
N ASP A 24 -0.90 10.86 -13.66
CA ASP A 24 -0.79 9.48 -14.11
C ASP A 24 -2.18 8.80 -14.14
N ASN A 25 -2.33 7.69 -14.87
CA ASN A 25 -3.64 7.04 -15.03
C ASN A 25 -3.92 6.00 -13.92
N PRO A 26 -4.82 6.29 -12.95
CA PRO A 26 -5.08 5.38 -11.83
C PRO A 26 -5.73 4.05 -12.22
N ARG A 27 -6.14 3.87 -13.48
CA ARG A 27 -6.62 2.56 -13.97
C ARG A 27 -5.47 1.60 -14.29
N LEU A 28 -4.26 2.11 -14.52
CA LEU A 28 -3.09 1.30 -14.85
C LEU A 28 -2.43 0.75 -13.58
N MET A 29 -2.09 -0.54 -13.61
CA MET A 29 -1.37 -1.18 -12.50
C MET A 29 0.01 -0.53 -12.24
N ALA A 30 0.64 0.00 -13.30
CA ALA A 30 1.94 0.66 -13.23
C ALA A 30 1.95 1.84 -12.23
N THR A 31 0.87 2.63 -12.21
CA THR A 31 0.70 3.78 -11.30
C THR A 31 0.70 3.38 -9.83
N TRP A 32 0.23 2.16 -9.51
CA TRP A 32 0.15 1.64 -8.14
C TRP A 32 1.40 0.86 -7.71
N LYS A 33 2.29 0.50 -8.65
CA LYS A 33 3.51 -0.26 -8.36
C LYS A 33 4.40 0.40 -7.29
N PRO A 34 4.66 1.72 -7.29
CA PRO A 34 5.44 2.36 -6.25
C PRO A 34 4.86 2.18 -4.85
N MET A 35 3.53 2.29 -4.71
CA MET A 35 2.85 2.09 -3.43
C MET A 35 2.96 0.63 -2.98
N LEU A 36 2.69 -0.33 -3.86
CA LEU A 36 2.83 -1.76 -3.54
C LEU A 36 4.25 -2.09 -3.08
N ASP A 37 5.27 -1.47 -3.70
CA ASP A 37 6.67 -1.68 -3.33
C ASP A 37 7.03 -1.03 -1.98
N ILE A 38 6.37 0.07 -1.58
CA ILE A 38 6.50 0.63 -0.23
C ILE A 38 5.91 -0.35 0.80
N ILE A 39 4.71 -0.89 0.55
CA ILE A 39 4.07 -1.87 1.43
C ILE A 39 4.95 -3.12 1.59
N ARG A 40 5.46 -3.66 0.47
CA ARG A 40 6.35 -4.83 0.48
C ARG A 40 7.63 -4.56 1.26
N ARG A 41 8.26 -3.40 1.08
CA ARG A 41 9.48 -3.02 1.81
C ARG A 41 9.23 -2.93 3.32
N ARG A 42 8.12 -2.32 3.76
CA ARG A 42 7.77 -2.28 5.19
C ARG A 42 7.59 -3.67 5.78
N VAL A 43 6.79 -4.51 5.12
CA VAL A 43 6.58 -5.91 5.52
C VAL A 43 7.91 -6.67 5.59
N GLY A 44 8.78 -6.50 4.60
CA GLY A 44 10.11 -7.13 4.58
C GLY A 44 11.01 -6.66 5.71
N SER A 45 10.97 -5.37 6.06
CA SER A 45 11.82 -4.79 7.11
C SER A 45 11.49 -5.28 8.52
N TRP A 46 10.24 -5.66 8.79
CA TRP A 46 9.83 -6.05 10.13
C TRP A 46 10.26 -7.44 10.53
N GLY A 47 10.66 -8.29 9.59
CA GLY A 47 11.11 -9.65 9.85
C GLY A 47 10.08 -10.46 10.63
N ASN A 48 9.37 -11.37 9.96
CA ASN A 48 8.32 -12.22 10.57
C ASN A 48 8.75 -13.01 11.84
N LYS A 49 10.02 -12.97 12.24
CA LYS A 49 10.62 -13.64 13.39
C LYS A 49 10.20 -13.10 14.76
N TYR A 50 10.02 -11.78 14.90
CA TYR A 50 9.97 -11.13 16.23
C TYR A 50 8.59 -10.63 16.65
N LEU A 51 7.60 -10.75 15.78
CA LEU A 51 6.26 -10.22 16.03
C LEU A 51 5.27 -11.33 16.37
N SER A 52 4.61 -11.16 17.51
CA SER A 52 3.43 -11.94 17.87
C SER A 52 2.31 -11.74 16.85
N PHE A 53 1.37 -12.68 16.79
CA PHE A 53 0.23 -12.58 15.90
C PHE A 53 -0.57 -11.29 16.13
N GLY A 54 -0.81 -10.93 17.40
CA GLY A 54 -1.44 -9.66 17.77
C GLY A 54 -0.66 -8.43 17.31
N GLY A 55 0.67 -8.45 17.44
CA GLY A 55 1.54 -7.37 16.95
C GLY A 55 1.44 -7.18 15.44
N ARG A 56 1.35 -8.28 14.67
CA ARG A 56 1.14 -8.22 13.21
C ARG A 56 -0.20 -7.59 12.85
N ILE A 57 -1.28 -7.93 13.56
CA ILE A 57 -2.60 -7.29 13.35
C ILE A 57 -2.50 -5.77 13.59
N VAL A 58 -1.86 -5.37 14.68
CA VAL A 58 -1.66 -3.94 14.99
C VAL A 58 -0.87 -3.25 13.87
N MET A 59 0.20 -3.86 13.37
CA MET A 59 0.98 -3.30 12.25
C MET A 59 0.19 -3.21 10.94
N VAL A 60 -0.65 -4.20 10.63
CA VAL A 60 -1.55 -4.15 9.47
C VAL A 60 -2.48 -2.94 9.60
N ASN A 61 -3.13 -2.78 10.76
CA ASN A 61 -4.14 -1.76 10.97
C ASN A 61 -3.55 -0.34 11.08
N ALA A 62 -2.50 -0.17 11.88
CA ALA A 62 -1.93 1.14 12.16
C ALA A 62 -0.99 1.65 11.07
N VAL A 63 -0.31 0.75 10.34
CA VAL A 63 0.75 1.15 9.40
C VAL A 63 0.45 0.74 7.96
N LEU A 64 0.12 -0.53 7.71
CA LEU A 64 -0.06 -0.98 6.32
C LEU A 64 -1.33 -0.43 5.67
N ASN A 65 -2.41 -0.22 6.43
CA ASN A 65 -3.63 0.39 5.92
C ASN A 65 -3.50 1.90 5.68
N ALA A 66 -2.65 2.60 6.45
CA ALA A 66 -2.48 4.05 6.30
C ALA A 66 -1.92 4.44 4.91
N ILE A 67 -1.05 3.61 4.33
CA ILE A 67 -0.44 3.86 3.02
C ILE A 67 -1.48 3.90 1.89
N PRO A 68 -2.26 2.83 1.62
CA PRO A 68 -3.27 2.85 0.57
C PRO A 68 -4.36 3.88 0.86
N ILE A 69 -4.72 4.13 2.13
CA ILE A 69 -5.69 5.17 2.49
C ILE A 69 -5.23 6.54 1.99
N PHE A 70 -3.97 6.90 2.19
CA PHE A 70 -3.41 8.16 1.68
C PHE A 70 -3.54 8.29 0.15
N TYR A 71 -3.29 7.21 -0.60
CA TYR A 71 -3.45 7.24 -2.06
C TYR A 71 -4.92 7.31 -2.48
N LEU A 72 -5.82 6.63 -1.75
CA LEU A 72 -7.25 6.60 -2.02
C LEU A 72 -7.91 7.97 -1.84
N SER A 73 -7.34 8.85 -1.02
CA SER A 73 -7.80 10.24 -0.90
C SER A 73 -7.68 11.04 -2.20
N PHE A 74 -6.83 10.62 -3.14
CA PHE A 74 -6.57 11.33 -4.40
C PHE A 74 -6.88 10.51 -5.66
N LEU A 75 -6.76 9.17 -5.59
CA LEU A 75 -6.83 8.28 -6.74
C LEU A 75 -7.86 7.17 -6.52
N LYS A 76 -8.70 6.92 -7.53
CA LYS A 76 -9.64 5.80 -7.52
C LYS A 76 -8.93 4.49 -7.83
N MET A 77 -8.84 3.62 -6.83
CA MET A 77 -8.19 2.31 -6.94
C MET A 77 -9.07 1.28 -7.67
N SER A 78 -8.45 0.47 -8.54
CA SER A 78 -9.12 -0.68 -9.15
C SER A 78 -9.14 -1.89 -8.21
N VAL A 79 -10.13 -2.76 -8.37
CA VAL A 79 -10.28 -4.00 -7.59
C VAL A 79 -9.02 -4.89 -7.71
N LYS A 80 -8.34 -4.86 -8.86
CA LYS A 80 -7.10 -5.62 -9.08
C LYS A 80 -5.98 -5.18 -8.15
N VAL A 81 -5.80 -3.86 -7.96
CA VAL A 81 -4.79 -3.31 -7.06
C VAL A 81 -5.14 -3.63 -5.62
N TRP A 82 -6.41 -3.46 -5.24
CA TRP A 82 -6.91 -3.81 -3.91
C TRP A 82 -6.59 -5.25 -3.53
N ARG A 83 -6.84 -6.19 -4.45
CA ARG A 83 -6.50 -7.62 -4.24
C ARG A 83 -5.00 -7.84 -4.00
N GLU A 84 -4.12 -7.10 -4.66
CA GLU A 84 -2.68 -7.19 -4.41
C GLU A 84 -2.28 -6.64 -3.04
N VAL A 85 -2.88 -5.53 -2.59
CA VAL A 85 -2.68 -5.00 -1.23
C VAL A 85 -3.09 -6.05 -0.19
N VAL A 86 -4.31 -6.59 -0.32
CA VAL A 86 -4.84 -7.63 0.57
C VAL A 86 -3.96 -8.89 0.56
N LYS A 87 -3.45 -9.29 -0.61
CA LYS A 87 -2.54 -10.43 -0.74
C LYS A 87 -1.25 -10.23 0.05
N ILE A 88 -0.66 -9.03 0.00
CA ILE A 88 0.55 -8.70 0.79
C ILE A 88 0.24 -8.74 2.28
N GLN A 89 -0.88 -8.14 2.72
CA GLN A 89 -1.29 -8.13 4.12
C GLN A 89 -1.58 -9.53 4.65
N ARG A 90 -2.29 -10.37 3.90
CA ARG A 90 -2.55 -11.79 4.22
C ARG A 90 -1.24 -12.56 4.36
N LYS A 91 -0.31 -12.37 3.41
CA LYS A 91 1.01 -13.02 3.47
C LYS A 91 1.81 -12.56 4.68
N PHE A 92 1.70 -11.30 5.10
CA PHE A 92 2.36 -10.82 6.31
C PHE A 92 1.73 -11.39 7.59
N LEU A 93 0.40 -11.37 7.68
CA LEU A 93 -0.32 -11.83 8.87
C LEU A 93 -0.05 -13.31 9.13
N TRP A 94 -0.27 -14.15 8.11
CA TRP A 94 -0.15 -15.61 8.23
C TRP A 94 1.25 -16.13 7.94
N GLY A 95 2.06 -15.41 7.14
CA GLY A 95 3.39 -15.86 6.73
C GLY A 95 4.35 -15.95 7.92
N GLY A 96 4.94 -17.12 8.12
CA GLY A 96 5.93 -17.32 9.16
C GLY A 96 7.32 -16.84 8.78
N LEU A 97 8.31 -17.35 9.52
CA LEU A 97 9.74 -17.23 9.26
C LEU A 97 10.18 -17.83 7.91
N SER A 98 9.50 -18.88 7.46
CA SER A 98 9.77 -19.50 6.16
C SER A 98 8.96 -18.79 5.08
N ASN A 99 9.52 -18.68 3.88
CA ASN A 99 8.82 -18.19 2.68
C ASN A 99 7.71 -19.17 2.21
N ARG A 100 7.25 -20.06 3.09
CA ARG A 100 6.16 -21.02 2.87
C ARG A 100 4.84 -20.40 3.33
N THR A 101 3.79 -20.66 2.58
CA THR A 101 2.42 -20.31 2.96
C THR A 101 2.02 -21.13 4.19
N LYS A 102 1.73 -20.47 5.32
CA LYS A 102 1.09 -21.13 6.47
C LYS A 102 -0.43 -21.16 6.26
N ILE A 103 -1.09 -22.07 6.96
CA ILE A 103 -2.54 -22.21 6.99
C ILE A 103 -3.16 -20.90 7.51
N SER A 104 -4.18 -20.40 6.81
CA SER A 104 -5.02 -19.30 7.27
C SER A 104 -6.03 -19.87 8.28
N TRP A 105 -5.82 -19.64 9.57
CA TRP A 105 -6.67 -20.19 10.63
C TRP A 105 -8.03 -19.50 10.74
N VAL A 106 -8.11 -18.24 10.30
CA VAL A 106 -9.32 -17.44 10.34
C VAL A 106 -9.62 -16.94 8.93
N LYS A 107 -10.89 -16.87 8.55
CA LYS A 107 -11.30 -16.27 7.27
C LYS A 107 -10.91 -14.80 7.28
N TRP A 108 -10.42 -14.30 6.15
CA TRP A 108 -9.98 -12.90 6.07
C TRP A 108 -11.11 -11.92 6.37
N ASP A 109 -12.34 -12.24 5.98
CA ASP A 109 -13.49 -11.38 6.22
C ASP A 109 -13.80 -11.23 7.71
N ASP A 110 -13.54 -12.27 8.51
CA ASP A 110 -13.66 -12.20 9.97
C ASP A 110 -12.56 -11.32 10.59
N VAL A 111 -11.35 -11.34 10.02
CA VAL A 111 -10.24 -10.46 10.46
C VAL A 111 -10.53 -8.98 10.15
N CYS A 112 -11.24 -8.70 9.07
CA CYS A 112 -11.59 -7.35 8.64
C CYS A 112 -12.79 -6.74 9.36
N LYS A 113 -13.46 -7.48 10.25
CA LYS A 113 -14.59 -6.94 11.02
C LYS A 113 -14.12 -5.80 11.92
N PRO A 114 -14.95 -4.75 12.11
CA PRO A 114 -14.67 -3.76 13.13
C PRO A 114 -14.57 -4.44 14.49
N LYS A 115 -13.66 -3.94 15.34
CA LYS A 115 -13.49 -4.41 16.71
C LYS A 115 -14.61 -3.93 17.61
#